data_AF-A0A842RJD2-F1
#
_entry.id   AF-A0A842RJD2-F1
#
_cell.length_a   1.000
_cell.length_b   1.000
_cell.length_c   1.000
_cell.angle_alpha   90.00
_cell.angle_beta   90.00
_cell.angle_gamma   90.00
#
_symmetry.space_group_name_H-M   'P 1'
#
loop_
_entity.id
_entity.type
_entity.pdbx_description
1 polymer ?
#
loop_
_entity_poly.entity_id
_entity_poly.type
_entity_poly.pdbx_seq_one_letter_code
_entity_poly.pdbx_strand_id
1 'polypeptide(L)'
;MKFPRLKSKDLKNIPFSIPNNFSKNLNIIIIPFKKSILSNLTSWRSFLRTLSTELSFIALYEFPIYSNASKIKETIIKGKFKQNEYQKSELDNIIPFYVNKRRFKNNLAILDEKEVHIFLLNREGEILWRSYGKYNLDKAQDLKRKIIENI
;
A
#
# COMPACT_ATOMS: atom_id res chain seq x y z
N MET A 1 -11.03 -13.44 -2.36
CA MET A 1 -10.51 -13.07 -1.01
C MET A 1 -10.63 -11.57 -0.85
N LYS A 2 -11.05 -11.06 0.32
CA LYS A 2 -11.16 -9.61 0.56
C LYS A 2 -10.01 -9.08 1.40
N PHE A 3 -9.56 -7.87 1.06
CA PHE A 3 -8.62 -7.12 1.88
C PHE A 3 -9.29 -6.75 3.22
N PRO A 4 -8.59 -6.86 4.36
CA PRO A 4 -9.19 -6.56 5.65
C PRO A 4 -9.64 -5.10 5.72
N ARG A 5 -10.78 -4.87 6.37
CA ARG A 5 -11.23 -3.50 6.68
C ARG A 5 -10.27 -2.85 7.66
N LEU A 6 -9.72 -1.71 7.30
CA LEU A 6 -8.80 -0.95 8.12
C LEU A 6 -9.32 0.47 8.32
N LYS A 7 -8.96 1.08 9.45
CA LYS A 7 -9.24 2.49 9.75
C LYS A 7 -7.97 3.13 10.30
N SER A 8 -7.64 4.32 9.80
CA SER A 8 -6.53 5.14 10.28
C SER A 8 -6.78 6.61 9.96
N LYS A 9 -5.73 7.42 10.06
CA LYS A 9 -5.67 8.78 9.55
C LYS A 9 -4.46 8.92 8.65
N ASP A 10 -4.59 9.68 7.57
CA ASP A 10 -3.46 10.03 6.71
C ASP A 10 -2.42 10.93 7.44
N LEU A 11 -1.41 11.40 6.72
CA LEU A 11 -0.38 12.29 7.25
C LEU A 11 -0.87 13.71 7.61
N LYS A 12 -2.08 14.10 7.13
CA LYS A 12 -2.78 15.35 7.43
C LYS A 12 -3.84 15.19 8.53
N ASN A 13 -3.92 14.01 9.15
CA ASN A 13 -4.93 13.62 10.15
C ASN A 13 -6.37 13.50 9.63
N ILE A 14 -6.56 13.40 8.32
CA ILE A 14 -7.85 13.12 7.70
C ILE A 14 -8.20 11.65 7.92
N PRO A 15 -9.41 11.32 8.42
CA PRO A 15 -9.86 9.94 8.58
C PRO A 15 -9.81 9.18 7.25
N PHE A 16 -9.28 7.96 7.29
CA PHE A 16 -9.18 7.09 6.13
C PHE A 16 -9.53 5.66 6.50
N SER A 17 -10.36 5.03 5.68
CA SER A 17 -10.87 3.68 5.89
C SER A 17 -10.95 2.90 4.59
N ILE A 18 -10.58 1.64 4.66
CA ILE A 18 -10.52 0.74 3.51
C ILE A 18 -11.60 -0.32 3.67
N PRO A 19 -12.40 -0.61 2.63
CA PRO A 19 -12.31 -0.07 1.26
C PRO A 19 -13.02 1.28 1.02
N ASN A 20 -13.74 1.81 2.00
CA ASN A 20 -14.67 2.94 1.80
C ASN A 20 -14.05 4.22 1.19
N ASN A 21 -12.77 4.48 1.37
CA ASN A 21 -12.07 5.67 0.87
C ASN A 21 -11.22 5.41 -0.39
N PHE A 22 -11.39 4.27 -1.07
CA PHE A 22 -10.79 4.10 -2.40
C PHE A 22 -11.34 5.12 -3.39
N SER A 23 -10.42 5.81 -4.09
CA SER A 23 -10.76 6.93 -4.98
C SER A 23 -11.05 6.49 -6.42
N LYS A 24 -10.73 5.23 -6.77
CA LYS A 24 -10.80 4.70 -8.13
C LYS A 24 -11.39 3.29 -8.18
N ASN A 25 -11.74 2.84 -9.38
CA ASN A 25 -12.26 1.49 -9.60
C ASN A 25 -11.20 0.42 -9.32
N LEU A 26 -9.96 0.71 -9.69
CA LEU A 26 -8.80 -0.13 -9.39
C LEU A 26 -7.83 0.61 -8.47
N ASN A 27 -7.35 -0.09 -7.45
CA ASN A 27 -6.53 0.48 -6.39
C ASN A 27 -5.33 -0.43 -6.15
N ILE A 28 -4.13 0.10 -6.38
CA ILE A 28 -2.89 -0.58 -6.07
C ILE A 28 -2.45 -0.17 -4.66
N ILE A 29 -2.18 -1.16 -3.81
CA ILE A 29 -1.63 -0.95 -2.48
C ILE A 29 -0.22 -1.54 -2.46
N ILE A 30 0.75 -0.72 -2.05
CA ILE A 30 2.08 -1.16 -1.65
C ILE A 30 2.21 -1.15 -0.12
N ILE A 31 2.65 -2.27 0.44
CA ILE A 31 2.80 -2.47 1.87
C ILE A 31 4.29 -2.66 2.20
N PRO A 32 4.97 -1.59 2.61
CA PRO A 32 6.27 -1.70 3.25
C PRO A 32 6.09 -2.06 4.73
N PHE A 33 6.74 -3.14 5.14
CA PHE A 33 6.96 -3.42 6.55
C PHE A 33 8.27 -2.76 7.02
N LYS A 34 8.44 -2.58 8.33
CA LYS A 34 9.67 -1.99 8.90
C LYS A 34 10.94 -2.76 8.50
N LYS A 35 10.85 -4.08 8.27
CA LYS A 35 12.00 -4.92 7.90
C LYS A 35 12.16 -5.07 6.38
N SER A 36 11.32 -4.42 5.58
CA SER A 36 11.41 -4.49 4.13
C SER A 36 12.71 -3.87 3.61
N ILE A 37 13.31 -4.50 2.61
CA ILE A 37 14.51 -3.98 1.94
C ILE A 37 14.14 -2.71 1.17
N LEU A 38 14.82 -1.60 1.47
CA LEU A 38 14.51 -0.28 0.89
C LEU A 38 14.63 -0.27 -0.63
N SER A 39 15.61 -0.96 -1.21
CA SER A 39 15.77 -1.05 -2.67
C SER A 39 14.56 -1.70 -3.35
N ASN A 40 13.96 -2.73 -2.73
CA ASN A 40 12.76 -3.39 -3.27
C ASN A 40 11.58 -2.41 -3.28
N LEU A 41 11.41 -1.63 -2.20
CA LEU A 41 10.38 -0.59 -2.11
C LEU A 41 10.58 0.48 -3.18
N THR A 42 11.81 0.98 -3.34
CA THR A 42 12.13 2.02 -4.32
C THR A 42 11.84 1.57 -5.76
N SER A 43 12.25 0.35 -6.14
CA SER A 43 11.97 -0.19 -7.48
C SER A 43 10.48 -0.33 -7.75
N TRP A 44 9.70 -0.84 -6.79
CA TRP A 44 8.24 -0.92 -6.93
C TRP A 44 7.59 0.46 -7.02
N ARG A 45 8.00 1.42 -6.17
CA ARG A 45 7.46 2.78 -6.19
C ARG A 45 7.67 3.44 -7.56
N SER A 46 8.86 3.31 -8.13
CA SER A 46 9.17 3.89 -9.45
C SER A 46 8.20 3.36 -10.52
N PHE A 47 8.08 2.03 -10.64
CA PHE A 47 7.19 1.40 -11.60
C PHE A 47 5.71 1.77 -11.38
N LEU A 48 5.23 1.66 -10.15
CA LEU A 48 3.81 1.89 -9.83
C LEU A 48 3.40 3.35 -10.01
N ARG A 49 4.31 4.30 -9.77
CA ARG A 49 4.06 5.73 -10.00
C ARG A 49 3.84 5.99 -11.48
N THR A 50 4.77 5.56 -12.33
CA THR A 50 4.63 5.68 -13.79
C THR A 50 3.30 5.09 -14.25
N LEU A 51 2.97 3.88 -13.79
CA LEU A 51 1.70 3.23 -14.11
C LEU A 51 0.46 4.02 -13.67
N SER A 52 0.46 4.59 -12.45
CA SER A 52 -0.66 5.39 -11.95
C SER A 52 -0.79 6.76 -12.63
N THR A 53 0.31 7.30 -13.14
CA THR A 53 0.31 8.54 -13.93
C THR A 53 -0.23 8.30 -15.34
N GLU A 54 0.13 7.17 -15.95
CA GLU A 54 -0.37 6.78 -17.28
C GLU A 54 -1.85 6.36 -17.26
N LEU A 55 -2.31 5.75 -16.17
CA LEU A 55 -3.65 5.16 -16.06
C LEU A 55 -4.49 5.89 -15.00
N SER A 56 -5.23 6.91 -15.43
CA SER A 56 -6.01 7.81 -14.56
C SER A 56 -7.16 7.13 -13.78
N PHE A 57 -7.53 5.90 -14.16
CA PHE A 57 -8.53 5.07 -13.47
C PHE A 57 -7.92 4.19 -12.37
N ILE A 58 -6.62 4.31 -12.09
CA ILE A 58 -5.91 3.59 -11.02
C ILE A 58 -5.49 4.57 -9.92
N ALA A 59 -5.73 4.19 -8.66
CA ALA A 59 -5.12 4.85 -7.51
C ALA A 59 -3.94 4.04 -6.98
N LEU A 60 -2.88 4.72 -6.53
CA LEU A 60 -1.75 4.10 -5.84
C LEU A 60 -1.74 4.56 -4.39
N TYR A 61 -1.69 3.62 -3.46
CA TYR A 61 -1.59 3.86 -2.03
C TYR A 61 -0.39 3.13 -1.42
N GLU A 62 0.26 3.78 -0.46
CA GLU A 62 1.28 3.15 0.37
C GLU A 62 0.78 3.01 1.81
N PHE A 63 0.74 1.77 2.31
CA PHE A 63 0.24 1.45 3.64
C PHE A 63 1.35 0.88 4.53
N PRO A 64 2.17 1.74 5.17
CA PRO A 64 3.13 1.28 6.17
C PRO A 64 2.37 0.66 7.36
N ILE A 65 2.69 -0.59 7.69
CA ILE A 65 1.98 -1.35 8.74
C ILE A 65 2.78 -1.37 10.03
N TYR A 66 2.19 -0.79 11.08
CA TYR A 66 2.72 -0.76 12.44
C TYR A 66 1.84 -1.58 13.39
N SER A 67 2.42 -2.01 14.51
CA SER A 67 1.65 -2.61 15.60
C SER A 67 0.81 -1.58 16.35
N ASN A 68 -0.33 -1.99 16.92
CA ASN A 68 -1.15 -1.16 17.80
C ASN A 68 -0.35 -0.47 18.91
N ALA A 69 0.63 -1.16 19.52
CA ALA A 69 1.50 -0.58 20.56
C ALA A 69 2.31 0.63 20.06
N SER A 70 2.55 0.74 18.75
CA SER A 70 3.27 1.86 18.14
C SER A 70 2.41 3.10 17.96
N LYS A 71 1.10 3.03 18.20
CA LYS A 71 0.17 4.16 18.07
C LYS A 71 0.52 5.32 19.00
N ILE A 72 1.11 5.03 20.16
CA ILE A 72 1.63 6.06 21.09
C ILE A 72 2.71 6.93 20.41
N LYS A 73 3.42 6.38 19.42
CA LYS A 73 4.48 7.06 18.65
C LYS A 73 3.98 7.58 17.30
N GLU A 74 2.66 7.68 17.09
CA GLU A 74 2.08 8.04 15.79
C GLU A 74 2.59 9.39 15.26
N THR A 75 2.64 10.42 16.11
CA THR A 75 3.13 11.75 15.73
C THR A 75 4.58 11.72 15.26
N ILE A 76 5.44 10.94 15.93
CA ILE A 76 6.85 10.77 15.56
C ILE A 76 6.97 10.04 14.22
N ILE A 77 6.20 8.95 14.05
CA ILE A 77 6.19 8.16 12.82
C ILE A 77 5.73 9.03 11.63
N LYS A 78 4.65 9.78 11.79
CA LYS A 78 4.15 10.73 10.78
C LYS A 78 5.15 11.84 10.49
N GLY A 79 5.83 12.36 11.52
CA GLY A 79 6.87 13.38 11.39
C GLY A 79 8.02 12.95 10.49
N LYS A 80 8.42 11.67 10.53
CA LYS A 80 9.46 11.14 9.65
C LYS A 80 9.09 11.20 8.16
N PHE A 81 7.82 11.09 7.80
CA PHE A 81 7.42 11.22 6.40
C PHE A 81 7.54 12.66 5.90
N LYS A 82 7.31 13.65 6.78
CA LYS A 82 7.42 15.08 6.43
C LYS A 82 8.85 15.58 6.29
N GLN A 83 9.81 14.87 6.88
CA GLN A 83 11.25 15.22 6.83
C GLN A 83 11.98 14.56 5.65
N ASN A 84 11.39 13.53 5.05
CA ASN A 84 11.93 12.88 3.87
C ASN A 84 11.45 13.63 2.62
N GLU A 85 12.28 13.73 1.58
CA GLU A 85 12.03 14.43 0.31
C GLU A 85 10.93 13.78 -0.57
N TYR A 86 9.81 13.38 0.03
CA TYR A 86 8.62 12.97 -0.70
C TYR A 86 7.99 14.20 -1.36
N GLN A 87 7.61 14.06 -2.63
CA GLN A 87 6.78 15.09 -3.26
C GLN A 87 5.41 15.14 -2.55
N LYS A 88 4.78 16.33 -2.53
CA LYS A 88 3.52 16.55 -1.81
C LYS A 88 2.41 15.57 -2.22
N SER A 89 2.32 15.21 -3.50
CA SER A 89 1.39 14.23 -4.06
C SER A 89 1.63 12.80 -3.58
N GLU A 90 2.87 12.47 -3.19
CA GLU A 90 3.24 11.16 -2.67
C GLU A 90 2.82 11.01 -1.21
N LEU A 91 2.94 12.09 -0.43
CA LEU A 91 2.52 12.12 0.98
C LEU A 91 1.02 11.91 1.15
N ASP A 92 0.22 12.36 0.18
CA ASP A 92 -1.25 12.28 0.22
C ASP A 92 -1.77 10.84 0.10
N ASN A 93 -0.94 9.93 -0.43
CA ASN A 93 -1.27 8.53 -0.63
C ASN A 93 -0.57 7.58 0.37
N ILE A 94 0.17 8.13 1.33
CA ILE A 94 0.77 7.36 2.43
C ILE A 94 -0.17 7.36 3.63
N ILE A 95 -0.70 6.19 3.97
CA ILE A 95 -1.58 6.01 5.13
C ILE A 95 -0.96 4.99 6.09
N PRO A 96 -0.29 5.45 7.15
CA PRO A 96 0.22 4.57 8.21
C PRO A 96 -0.95 3.87 8.91
N PHE A 97 -0.90 2.55 9.02
CA PHE A 97 -1.91 1.77 9.76
C PHE A 97 -1.31 1.18 11.03
N TYR A 98 -2.05 1.31 12.13
CA TYR A 98 -1.73 0.71 13.43
C TYR A 98 -2.72 -0.42 13.68
N VAL A 99 -2.25 -1.67 13.58
CA VAL A 99 -3.11 -2.85 13.61
C VAL A 99 -2.56 -3.94 14.53
N ASN A 100 -3.39 -4.95 14.82
CA ASN A 100 -2.87 -6.23 15.28
C ASN A 100 -2.16 -6.91 14.11
N LYS A 101 -0.82 -6.77 14.04
CA LYS A 101 -0.02 -7.27 12.90
C LYS A 101 -0.17 -8.76 12.65
N ARG A 102 -0.28 -9.58 13.70
CA ARG A 102 -0.49 -11.02 13.55
C ARG A 102 -1.81 -11.31 12.83
N ARG A 103 -2.91 -10.71 13.30
CA ARG A 103 -4.23 -10.86 12.67
C ARG A 103 -4.24 -10.33 11.23
N PHE A 104 -3.63 -9.17 11.01
CA PHE A 104 -3.53 -8.56 9.68
C PHE A 104 -2.80 -9.48 8.68
N LYS A 105 -1.63 -10.00 9.07
CA LYS A 105 -0.84 -10.91 8.23
C LYS A 105 -1.57 -12.22 7.96
N ASN A 106 -2.19 -12.82 8.97
CA ASN A 106 -2.94 -14.06 8.81
C ASN A 106 -4.10 -13.90 7.82
N ASN A 107 -4.85 -12.80 7.89
CA ASN A 107 -5.95 -12.52 6.95
C ASN A 107 -5.49 -12.40 5.48
N LEU A 108 -4.23 -12.03 5.26
CA LEU A 108 -3.66 -11.85 3.92
C LEU A 108 -2.70 -12.98 3.51
N ALA A 109 -2.53 -13.99 4.36
CA ALA A 109 -1.51 -15.03 4.22
C ALA A 109 -0.09 -14.47 4.00
N ILE A 110 0.27 -13.40 4.71
CA ILE A 110 1.61 -12.81 4.70
C ILE A 110 2.50 -13.57 5.68
N LEU A 111 3.51 -14.28 5.17
CA LEU A 111 4.39 -15.14 5.96
C LEU A 111 5.44 -14.35 6.76
N ASP A 112 6.01 -13.30 6.17
CA ASP A 112 7.03 -12.49 6.81
C ASP A 112 6.91 -10.98 6.51
N GLU A 113 7.69 -10.21 7.26
CA GLU A 113 7.74 -8.74 7.19
C GLU A 113 9.02 -8.24 6.48
N LYS A 114 9.81 -9.12 5.85
CA LYS A 114 11.08 -8.78 5.18
C LYS A 114 10.89 -8.32 3.75
N GLU A 115 9.75 -8.64 3.15
CA GLU A 115 9.43 -8.26 1.79
C GLU A 115 8.39 -7.14 1.72
N VAL A 116 8.41 -6.42 0.60
CA VAL A 116 7.34 -5.50 0.22
C VAL A 116 6.21 -6.33 -0.37
N HIS A 117 4.96 -6.03 0.00
CA HIS A 117 3.78 -6.70 -0.57
C HIS A 117 2.98 -5.72 -1.43
N ILE A 118 2.43 -6.21 -2.53
CA ILE A 118 1.70 -5.42 -3.52
C ILE A 118 0.35 -6.10 -3.75
N PHE A 119 -0.71 -5.32 -3.76
CA PHE A 119 -2.07 -5.79 -4.01
C PHE A 119 -2.73 -4.91 -5.07
N LEU A 120 -3.47 -5.53 -5.99
CA LEU A 120 -4.45 -4.87 -6.85
C LEU A 120 -5.83 -5.20 -6.30
N LEU A 121 -6.61 -4.16 -6.01
CA LEU A 121 -7.96 -4.30 -5.49
C LEU A 121 -8.99 -3.60 -6.38
N ASN A 122 -10.20 -4.15 -6.43
CA ASN A 122 -11.36 -3.38 -6.88
C ASN A 122 -11.85 -2.41 -5.79
N ARG A 123 -12.86 -1.61 -6.12
CA ARG A 123 -13.45 -0.60 -5.23
C ARG A 123 -14.09 -1.21 -3.97
N GLU A 124 -14.54 -2.46 -4.04
CA GLU A 124 -15.17 -3.20 -2.96
C GLU A 124 -14.14 -3.83 -2.00
N GLY A 125 -12.85 -3.70 -2.32
CA GLY A 125 -11.73 -4.24 -1.55
C GLY A 125 -11.44 -5.72 -1.81
N GLU A 126 -11.91 -6.27 -2.92
CA GLU A 126 -11.58 -7.62 -3.35
C GLU A 126 -10.19 -7.64 -3.96
N ILE A 127 -9.41 -8.67 -3.61
CA ILE A 127 -8.05 -8.82 -4.10
C ILE A 127 -8.10 -9.50 -5.47
N LEU A 128 -7.81 -8.73 -6.51
CA LEU A 128 -7.75 -9.19 -7.90
C LEU A 128 -6.37 -9.79 -8.22
N TRP A 129 -5.32 -9.24 -7.61
CA TRP A 129 -3.94 -9.70 -7.76
C TRP A 129 -3.10 -9.36 -6.54
N ARG A 130 -2.05 -10.16 -6.29
CA ARG A 130 -1.05 -9.88 -5.24
C ARG A 130 0.33 -10.39 -5.65
N SER A 131 1.37 -9.73 -5.14
CA SER A 131 2.75 -10.17 -5.24
C SER A 131 3.57 -9.68 -4.05
N TYR A 132 4.79 -10.18 -3.91
CA TYR A 132 5.71 -9.75 -2.87
C TYR A 132 7.17 -9.81 -3.33
N GLY A 133 8.03 -9.11 -2.61
CA GLY A 133 9.48 -9.14 -2.79
C GLY A 133 9.99 -8.17 -3.84
N LYS A 134 11.15 -8.50 -4.44
CA LYS A 134 11.79 -7.64 -5.45
C LYS A 134 10.92 -7.49 -6.69
N TYR A 135 10.89 -6.27 -7.23
CA TYR A 135 10.34 -5.95 -8.54
C TYR A 135 11.09 -6.73 -9.64
N ASN A 136 10.35 -7.25 -10.61
CA ASN A 136 10.89 -7.79 -11.85
C ASN A 136 9.86 -7.61 -12.99
N LEU A 137 10.29 -7.86 -14.23
CA LEU A 137 9.44 -7.67 -15.40
C LEU A 137 8.25 -8.62 -15.42
N ASP A 138 8.42 -9.87 -14.98
CA ASP A 138 7.33 -10.86 -14.98
C ASP A 138 6.16 -10.42 -14.10
N LYS A 139 6.45 -9.94 -12.88
CA LYS A 139 5.43 -9.43 -11.95
C LYS A 139 4.79 -8.14 -12.48
N ALA A 140 5.58 -7.30 -13.17
CA ALA A 140 5.07 -6.07 -13.78
C ALA A 140 4.09 -6.37 -14.92
N GLN A 141 4.42 -7.32 -15.78
CA GLN A 141 3.56 -7.77 -16.88
C GLN A 141 2.30 -8.45 -16.34
N ASP A 142 2.42 -9.29 -15.32
CA ASP A 142 1.27 -9.95 -14.70
C ASP A 142 0.30 -8.94 -14.07
N LEU A 143 0.81 -7.93 -13.36
CA LEU A 143 -0.01 -6.83 -12.84
C LEU A 143 -0.70 -6.05 -13.97
N LYS A 144 0.02 -5.70 -15.04
CA LYS A 144 -0.57 -4.99 -16.20
C LYS A 144 -1.69 -5.82 -16.85
N ARG A 145 -1.48 -7.13 -17.03
CA ARG A 145 -2.50 -8.05 -17.54
C ARG A 145 -3.74 -8.05 -16.65
N LYS A 146 -3.55 -8.17 -15.32
CA LYS A 146 -4.66 -8.16 -14.36
C LYS A 146 -5.42 -6.84 -14.33
N ILE A 147 -4.74 -5.73 -14.57
CA ILE A 147 -5.40 -4.43 -14.75
C ILE A 147 -6.31 -4.48 -15.98
N ILE A 148 -5.78 -4.87 -17.15
CA ILE A 148 -6.55 -4.90 -18.42
C ILE A 148 -7.78 -5.81 -18.32
N GLU A 149 -7.67 -6.95 -17.65
CA GLU A 149 -8.79 -7.89 -17.43
C GLU A 149 -9.94 -7.31 -16.57
N ASN A 150 -9.72 -6.18 -15.87
CA ASN A 150 -10.65 -5.61 -14.90
C ASN A 150 -10.93 -4.11 -15.17
N ILE A 151 -10.74 -3.64 -16.40
CA ILE A 151 -11.22 -2.33 -16.90
C ILE A 151 -12.61 -2.55 -17.50
#